data_AF-A0A7Z9VKK2-F1
#
_entry.id   AF-A0A7Z9VKK2-F1
#
_cell.length_a   1.000
_cell.length_b   1.000
_cell.length_c   1.000
_cell.angle_alpha   90.00
_cell.angle_beta   90.00
_cell.angle_gamma   90.00
#
_symmetry.space_group_name_H-M   'P 1'
#
loop_
_entity.id
_entity.type
_entity.pdbx_description
1 polymer ?
#
loop_
_entity_poly.entity_id
_entity_poly.type
_entity_poly.pdbx_seq_one_letter_code
_entity_poly.pdbx_strand_id
1 'polypeptide(L)'
;TSSLYEGAPAQVHPEWVCRDQDGTPMSSYRALSPGLADVRNYTVDVAMEIVNNYDIDGFHLDYVRWNEHSSDNNLTDIDHEDELRRIDGTISDEELNSLQQRTGRYLYDINHPYSNGVPDDFSTWDDWWRFSVTEFVHTLHDSIQSVKPHVRLSAAVLGRYNWGGWQGYGTVYQDGALWFNEGFIDQLTPMHYHWTSPTSFVQMLQGSNQSWGPYIQEGIEAGRLFSAGPGSYILAENNVWDNHSGIVNAIRNVAFVDGFQFFSYGSWEDYLYWEEAGETFFDNKSIVRSIPYNNSTTALPPNPNLTLIQESELDYLIEIETNTVEDKPVWIVVSIRPSDSTDASILIHQVHFGTGDYIIPLSFDGLQPYQGSYQLSGQNFNRYWVGSTETSQAITDEIPSFPPIITNINLIPGDTIAVNAVIEIEFSKEIDQTSFFSAFTLIPDPDTIAIVWSNHWDAGGKLVSISFPDLLEFDQEYEMGITADLMDVIGLVFDGNMDGEGGDGITIQFHTESTDLTGPQVTEFHPPLDYYFDTEGVFNFTWDETIDLESINESTVQILSNGQPLTIDFIQNTLDEITTLSLKSFAPLLN
;
A
#
# COMPACT_ATOMS: atom_id res chain seq x y z
N THR A 1 -1.60 22.55 17.38
CA THR A 1 -1.35 23.77 16.58
C THR A 1 -0.46 24.72 17.37
N SER A 2 0.78 24.93 16.94
CA SER A 2 1.70 25.91 17.57
C SER A 2 1.33 27.37 17.30
N SER A 3 0.35 27.59 16.42
CA SER A 3 0.01 28.87 15.82
C SER A 3 -0.45 29.93 16.83
N LEU A 4 0.07 31.14 16.64
CA LEU A 4 -0.41 32.36 17.28
C LEU A 4 -1.11 33.30 16.28
N TYR A 5 -1.59 32.77 15.14
CA TYR A 5 -2.43 33.56 14.22
C TYR A 5 -3.70 34.02 14.93
N GLU A 6 -4.22 35.18 14.50
CA GLU A 6 -5.43 35.76 15.08
C GLU A 6 -6.60 34.76 15.03
N GLY A 7 -7.22 34.50 16.20
CA GLY A 7 -8.31 33.54 16.34
C GLY A 7 -7.88 32.10 16.65
N ALA A 8 -6.58 31.78 16.60
CA ALA A 8 -6.10 30.48 17.04
C ALA A 8 -6.29 30.30 18.57
N PRO A 9 -6.65 29.11 19.07
CA PRO A 9 -6.90 28.89 20.50
C PRO A 9 -5.73 29.32 21.40
N ALA A 10 -4.49 29.04 21.02
CA ALA A 10 -3.32 29.43 21.80
C ALA A 10 -3.07 30.96 21.83
N GLN A 11 -3.58 31.70 20.84
CA GLN A 11 -3.51 33.17 20.79
C GLN A 11 -4.61 33.81 21.64
N VAL A 12 -5.83 33.28 21.56
CA VAL A 12 -7.00 33.78 22.30
C VAL A 12 -6.94 33.40 23.77
N HIS A 13 -6.47 32.19 24.06
CA HIS A 13 -6.37 31.58 25.39
C HIS A 13 -4.92 31.16 25.70
N PRO A 14 -3.99 32.10 25.89
CA PRO A 14 -2.60 31.78 26.23
C PRO A 14 -2.48 31.04 27.57
N GLU A 15 -3.48 31.14 28.45
CA GLU A 15 -3.59 30.39 29.70
C GLU A 15 -3.80 28.88 29.49
N TRP A 16 -4.29 28.46 28.32
CA TRP A 16 -4.51 27.05 27.98
C TRP A 16 -3.24 26.31 27.56
N VAL A 17 -2.18 27.04 27.19
CA VAL A 17 -0.93 26.43 26.72
C VAL A 17 -0.26 25.64 27.85
N CYS A 18 0.21 24.42 27.54
CA CYS A 18 0.94 23.57 28.47
C CYS A 18 2.18 24.29 29.04
N ARG A 19 2.52 23.94 30.28
CA ARG A 19 3.59 24.55 31.07
C ARG A 19 4.56 23.49 31.57
N ASP A 20 5.80 23.90 31.74
CA ASP A 20 6.80 23.10 32.44
C ASP A 20 6.59 23.13 33.96
N GLN A 21 7.47 22.43 34.67
CA GLN A 21 7.43 22.30 36.13
C GLN A 21 7.58 23.64 36.88
N ASP A 22 8.24 24.61 36.26
CA ASP A 22 8.46 25.96 36.80
C ASP A 22 7.30 26.92 36.44
N GLY A 23 6.33 26.45 35.65
CA GLY A 23 5.17 27.20 35.21
C GLY A 23 5.40 28.01 33.93
N THR A 24 6.52 27.79 33.23
CA THR A 24 6.83 28.46 31.96
C THR A 24 6.01 27.83 30.84
N PRO A 25 5.26 28.60 30.03
CA PRO A 25 4.48 28.06 28.91
C PRO A 25 5.37 27.67 27.73
N MET A 26 4.89 26.76 26.89
CA MET A 26 5.54 26.39 25.63
C MET A 26 5.73 27.60 24.69
N SER A 27 6.94 27.76 24.15
CA SER A 27 7.28 28.82 23.19
C SER A 27 7.18 28.41 21.72
N SER A 28 7.25 27.11 21.43
CA SER A 28 7.13 26.47 20.12
C SER A 28 6.38 25.15 20.29
N TYR A 29 5.93 24.53 19.19
CA TYR A 29 5.13 23.29 19.21
C TYR A 29 3.95 23.31 20.20
N ARG A 30 3.32 24.48 20.39
CA ARG A 30 2.35 24.70 21.49
C ARG A 30 1.25 23.65 21.49
N ALA A 31 1.09 22.99 22.63
CA ALA A 31 -0.03 22.13 22.95
C ALA A 31 -0.93 22.83 23.98
N LEU A 32 -2.24 22.63 23.85
CA LEU A 32 -3.21 23.04 24.87
C LEU A 32 -3.31 21.94 25.91
N SER A 33 -3.42 22.30 27.19
CA SER A 33 -3.48 21.32 28.28
C SER A 33 -4.81 20.58 28.29
N PRO A 34 -4.84 19.25 28.10
CA PRO A 34 -6.05 18.46 28.30
C PRO A 34 -6.44 18.39 29.78
N GLY A 35 -5.57 18.82 30.71
CA GLY A 35 -5.87 18.94 32.14
C GLY A 35 -6.93 20.01 32.46
N LEU A 36 -7.10 20.99 31.58
CA LEU A 36 -8.09 22.06 31.72
C LEU A 36 -9.44 21.63 31.14
N ALA A 37 -10.50 21.72 31.96
CA ALA A 37 -11.86 21.41 31.53
C ALA A 37 -12.31 22.26 30.33
N ASP A 38 -11.94 23.55 30.30
CA ASP A 38 -12.29 24.45 29.20
C ASP A 38 -11.67 24.00 27.86
N VAL A 39 -10.44 23.47 27.87
CA VAL A 39 -9.79 22.92 26.67
C VAL A 39 -10.51 21.66 26.20
N ARG A 40 -10.89 20.76 27.11
CA ARG A 40 -11.65 19.55 26.76
C ARG A 40 -13.01 19.92 26.18
N ASN A 41 -13.74 20.82 26.82
CA ASN A 41 -15.06 21.29 26.36
C ASN A 41 -14.96 21.94 24.98
N TYR A 42 -14.00 22.85 24.78
CA TYR A 42 -13.76 23.47 23.48
C TYR A 42 -13.47 22.42 22.39
N THR A 43 -12.63 21.42 22.69
CA THR A 43 -12.26 20.38 21.72
C THR A 43 -13.45 19.48 21.41
N VAL A 44 -14.29 19.15 22.40
CA VAL A 44 -15.56 18.44 22.19
C VAL A 44 -16.49 19.27 21.30
N ASP A 45 -16.64 20.57 21.56
CA ASP A 45 -17.51 21.45 20.77
C ASP A 45 -17.07 21.51 19.30
N VAL A 46 -15.76 21.59 19.03
CA VAL A 46 -15.21 21.57 17.66
C VAL A 46 -15.50 20.23 16.97
N ALA A 47 -15.26 19.10 17.65
CA ALA A 47 -15.56 17.78 17.10
C ALA A 47 -17.06 17.60 16.85
N MET A 48 -17.90 18.06 17.78
CA MET A 48 -19.35 17.99 17.67
C MET A 48 -19.91 18.94 16.62
N GLU A 49 -19.27 20.07 16.31
CA GLU A 49 -19.64 20.89 15.16
C GLU A 49 -19.57 20.07 13.86
N ILE A 50 -18.51 19.29 13.68
CA ILE A 50 -18.35 18.40 12.52
C ILE A 50 -19.43 17.31 12.54
N VAL A 51 -19.58 16.62 13.68
CA VAL A 51 -20.56 15.53 13.83
C VAL A 51 -21.98 16.03 13.55
N ASN A 52 -22.35 17.23 14.00
CA ASN A 52 -23.69 17.78 13.80
C ASN A 52 -23.94 18.20 12.35
N ASN A 53 -22.95 18.83 11.71
CA ASN A 53 -23.14 19.52 10.43
C ASN A 53 -22.84 18.66 9.20
N TYR A 54 -22.12 17.55 9.34
CA TYR A 54 -21.71 16.70 8.22
C TYR A 54 -22.24 15.27 8.34
N ASP A 55 -22.47 14.65 7.19
CA ASP A 55 -22.91 13.26 7.10
C ASP A 55 -21.71 12.31 7.08
N ILE A 56 -21.15 12.04 8.26
CA ILE A 56 -19.96 11.20 8.45
C ILE A 56 -20.35 9.81 8.97
N ASP A 57 -19.54 8.79 8.67
CA ASP A 57 -19.68 7.43 9.22
C ASP A 57 -18.80 7.19 10.45
N GLY A 58 -17.82 8.06 10.68
CA GLY A 58 -16.89 7.96 11.79
C GLY A 58 -16.12 9.25 12.03
N PHE A 59 -15.61 9.40 13.23
CA PHE A 59 -14.72 10.46 13.65
C PHE A 59 -13.40 9.82 14.11
N HIS A 60 -12.27 10.30 13.59
CA HIS A 60 -10.95 9.72 13.87
C HIS A 60 -10.09 10.72 14.64
N LEU A 61 -9.55 10.28 15.77
CA LEU A 61 -8.65 11.06 16.61
C LEU A 61 -7.21 10.69 16.31
N ASP A 62 -6.42 11.68 15.92
CA ASP A 62 -4.96 11.59 15.89
C ASP A 62 -4.36 12.61 16.87
N TYR A 63 -3.18 12.34 17.40
CA TYR A 63 -2.48 13.18 18.38
C TYR A 63 -3.29 13.49 19.65
N VAL A 64 -4.26 12.63 20.00
CA VAL A 64 -5.02 12.71 21.27
C VAL A 64 -4.17 12.20 22.43
N ARG A 65 -3.25 13.05 22.91
CA ARG A 65 -2.25 12.70 23.94
C ARG A 65 -1.68 13.96 24.60
N TRP A 66 -0.92 13.79 25.68
CA TRP A 66 0.00 14.84 26.14
C TRP A 66 1.23 14.89 25.25
N ASN A 67 1.85 16.07 25.18
CA ASN A 67 3.01 16.27 24.31
C ASN A 67 4.30 15.61 24.85
N GLU A 68 5.19 15.32 23.89
CA GLU A 68 6.54 14.79 24.07
C GLU A 68 7.63 15.88 24.12
N HIS A 69 7.28 17.12 24.45
CA HIS A 69 8.24 18.23 24.48
C HIS A 69 8.75 18.52 25.90
N SER A 70 9.98 19.05 25.95
CA SER A 70 10.66 19.50 27.17
C SER A 70 11.34 20.85 26.95
N SER A 71 11.64 21.57 28.02
CA SER A 71 12.39 22.82 28.01
C SER A 71 13.79 22.66 27.39
N ASP A 72 14.38 21.46 27.48
CA ASP A 72 15.70 21.16 26.94
C ASP A 72 15.67 20.89 25.42
N ASN A 73 14.55 20.35 24.90
CA ASN A 73 14.33 20.10 23.47
C ASN A 73 13.59 21.24 22.75
N ASN A 74 13.11 22.26 23.47
CA ASN A 74 12.67 23.52 22.89
C ASN A 74 13.90 24.31 22.42
N LEU A 75 14.56 23.77 21.38
CA LEU A 75 15.57 24.47 20.60
C LEU A 75 14.93 25.77 20.09
N THR A 76 15.53 26.89 20.50
CA THR A 76 15.50 28.22 19.87
C THR A 76 14.60 28.37 18.64
N ASP A 77 13.61 29.27 18.67
CA ASP A 77 12.78 29.74 17.55
C ASP A 77 12.95 28.92 16.26
N ILE A 78 12.37 27.72 16.25
CA ILE A 78 12.29 26.90 15.03
C ILE A 78 11.30 27.61 14.11
N ASP A 79 11.69 27.80 12.84
CA ASP A 79 10.79 28.40 11.86
C ASP A 79 9.55 27.51 11.67
N HIS A 80 8.40 28.13 11.42
CA HIS A 80 7.13 27.43 11.33
C HIS A 80 7.15 26.31 10.29
N GLU A 81 7.88 26.52 9.19
CA GLU A 81 8.09 25.52 8.13
C GLU A 81 8.82 24.26 8.63
N ASP A 82 9.77 24.40 9.55
CA ASP A 82 10.51 23.26 10.09
C ASP A 82 9.68 22.52 11.16
N GLU A 83 8.79 23.20 11.88
CA GLU A 83 7.79 22.53 12.73
C GLU A 83 6.84 21.65 11.91
N LEU A 84 6.42 22.14 10.72
CA LEU A 84 5.52 21.42 9.82
C LEU A 84 6.18 20.21 9.13
N ARG A 85 7.51 20.21 9.00
CA ARG A 85 8.27 19.12 8.36
C ARG A 85 8.57 17.94 9.28
N ARG A 86 8.37 18.07 10.59
CA ARG A 86 8.64 16.99 11.54
C ARG A 86 7.62 15.86 11.32
N ILE A 87 8.11 14.71 10.86
CA ILE A 87 7.30 13.50 10.66
C ILE A 87 6.99 12.86 12.01
N ASP A 88 5.75 12.38 12.20
CA ASP A 88 5.37 11.64 13.41
C ASP A 88 6.21 10.37 13.57
N GLY A 89 6.48 10.00 14.82
CA GLY A 89 7.29 8.82 15.13
C GLY A 89 8.80 9.00 15.06
N THR A 90 9.32 10.12 14.55
CA THR A 90 10.75 10.41 14.55
C THR A 90 11.16 11.09 15.86
N ILE A 91 11.69 10.29 16.79
CA ILE A 91 12.28 10.76 18.05
C ILE A 91 13.72 10.28 18.13
N SER A 92 14.66 11.20 18.32
CA SER A 92 16.07 10.86 18.47
C SER A 92 16.34 10.17 19.80
N ASP A 93 17.44 9.42 19.91
CA ASP A 93 17.85 8.81 21.19
C ASP A 93 18.07 9.87 22.28
N GLU A 94 18.51 11.07 21.91
CA GLU A 94 18.71 12.20 22.80
C GLU A 94 17.36 12.73 23.34
N GLU A 95 16.39 12.93 22.45
CA GLU A 95 15.02 13.31 22.84
C GLU A 95 14.40 12.22 23.70
N LEU A 96 14.58 10.95 23.35
CA LEU A 96 14.06 9.83 24.12
C LEU A 96 14.67 9.75 25.53
N ASN A 97 15.97 10.01 25.66
CA ASN A 97 16.63 10.10 26.97
C ASN A 97 16.12 11.28 27.79
N SER A 98 15.84 12.42 27.16
CA SER A 98 15.24 13.59 27.84
C SER A 98 13.83 13.28 28.37
N LEU A 99 13.05 12.48 27.64
CA LEU A 99 11.69 12.10 28.05
C LEU A 99 11.65 11.25 29.31
N GLN A 100 12.74 10.55 29.63
CA GLN A 100 12.89 9.80 30.89
C GLN A 100 13.04 10.73 32.11
N GLN A 101 13.48 11.98 31.89
CA GLN A 101 13.55 13.00 32.93
C GLN A 101 12.24 13.79 32.94
N ARG A 102 11.56 13.83 34.11
CA ARG A 102 10.33 14.64 34.27
C ARG A 102 10.61 16.13 34.35
N THR A 103 11.82 16.50 34.75
CA THR A 103 12.26 17.89 34.86
C THR A 103 12.19 18.53 33.48
N GLY A 104 11.52 19.68 33.37
CA GLY A 104 11.40 20.42 32.11
C GLY A 104 10.31 19.93 31.15
N ARG A 105 9.58 18.84 31.43
CA ARG A 105 8.46 18.38 30.58
C ARG A 105 7.27 19.34 30.65
N TYR A 106 6.64 19.63 29.50
CA TYR A 106 5.45 20.48 29.41
C TYR A 106 4.15 19.72 29.72
N LEU A 107 4.04 19.20 30.94
CA LEU A 107 2.92 18.36 31.40
C LEU A 107 2.03 19.07 32.44
N TYR A 108 2.19 20.37 32.66
CA TYR A 108 1.43 21.11 33.67
C TYR A 108 0.57 22.19 33.01
N ASP A 109 -0.31 22.80 33.78
CA ASP A 109 -1.09 23.94 33.34
C ASP A 109 -1.24 24.99 34.44
N ILE A 110 -1.94 26.07 34.11
CA ILE A 110 -2.09 27.22 35.01
C ILE A 110 -2.86 26.88 36.30
N ASN A 111 -3.77 25.91 36.26
CA ASN A 111 -4.60 25.51 37.39
C ASN A 111 -3.97 24.37 38.20
N HIS A 112 -3.11 23.58 37.57
CA HIS A 112 -2.41 22.45 38.16
C HIS A 112 -0.89 22.61 38.04
N PRO A 113 -0.29 23.67 38.66
CA PRO A 113 1.15 23.83 38.65
C PRO A 113 1.81 22.77 39.53
N TYR A 114 3.01 22.31 39.15
CA TYR A 114 3.75 21.30 39.91
C TYR A 114 3.88 21.64 41.41
N SER A 115 4.09 22.92 41.73
CA SER A 115 4.26 23.41 43.11
C SER A 115 3.05 23.16 44.03
N ASN A 116 1.85 22.95 43.47
CA ASN A 116 0.65 22.62 44.24
C ASN A 116 0.55 21.12 44.58
N GLY A 117 1.42 20.28 44.01
CA GLY A 117 1.34 18.84 44.14
C GLY A 117 0.30 18.20 43.22
N VAL A 118 0.15 16.88 43.31
CA VAL A 118 -0.82 16.10 42.54
C VAL A 118 -2.24 16.56 42.91
N PRO A 119 -3.17 16.72 41.94
CA PRO A 119 -4.56 17.06 42.24
C PRO A 119 -5.24 16.06 43.20
N ASP A 120 -6.09 16.56 44.10
CA ASP A 120 -6.57 15.85 45.31
C ASP A 120 -7.21 14.46 45.04
N ASP A 121 -7.84 14.26 43.88
CA ASP A 121 -8.52 13.01 43.51
C ASP A 121 -7.56 11.95 42.92
N PHE A 122 -6.26 12.27 42.79
CA PHE A 122 -5.27 11.41 42.14
C PHE A 122 -4.09 11.10 43.06
N SER A 123 -3.56 9.89 42.95
CA SER A 123 -2.41 9.45 43.75
C SER A 123 -1.07 9.85 43.11
N THR A 124 -1.04 9.99 41.79
CA THR A 124 0.16 10.35 41.03
C THR A 124 -0.18 11.33 39.90
N TRP A 125 0.81 12.11 39.47
CA TRP A 125 0.69 12.94 38.28
C TRP A 125 0.35 12.12 37.04
N ASP A 126 0.90 10.90 36.92
CA ASP A 126 0.67 10.02 35.77
C ASP A 126 -0.81 9.60 35.66
N ASP A 127 -1.46 9.35 36.79
CA ASP A 127 -2.88 9.01 36.81
C ASP A 127 -3.74 10.20 36.39
N TRP A 128 -3.39 11.40 36.87
CA TRP A 128 -4.09 12.64 36.47
C TRP A 128 -3.89 12.97 34.99
N TRP A 129 -2.67 12.79 34.46
CA TRP A 129 -2.36 13.03 33.05
C TRP A 129 -3.15 12.08 32.13
N ARG A 130 -3.15 10.78 32.44
CA ARG A 130 -3.97 9.81 31.70
C ARG A 130 -5.45 10.15 31.79
N PHE A 131 -5.95 10.41 33.01
CA PHE A 131 -7.35 10.80 33.21
C PHE A 131 -7.75 12.00 32.34
N SER A 132 -6.90 13.02 32.27
CA SER A 132 -7.19 14.24 31.51
C SER A 132 -7.46 13.97 30.03
N VAL A 133 -6.70 13.06 29.41
CA VAL A 133 -6.93 12.67 28.00
C VAL A 133 -8.12 11.73 27.90
N THR A 134 -8.21 10.73 28.78
CA THR A 134 -9.31 9.76 28.81
C THR A 134 -10.67 10.44 28.95
N GLU A 135 -10.78 11.45 29.82
CA GLU A 135 -12.02 12.17 30.05
C GLU A 135 -12.50 12.89 28.80
N PHE A 136 -11.59 13.45 28.00
CA PHE A 136 -11.93 14.03 26.70
C PHE A 136 -12.47 12.97 25.74
N VAL A 137 -11.76 11.84 25.57
CA VAL A 137 -12.14 10.76 24.66
C VAL A 137 -13.51 10.19 25.05
N HIS A 138 -13.71 9.90 26.33
CA HIS A 138 -14.97 9.41 26.88
C HIS A 138 -16.13 10.40 26.67
N THR A 139 -15.92 11.69 27.02
CA THR A 139 -16.96 12.72 26.84
C THR A 139 -17.33 12.91 25.37
N LEU A 140 -16.33 12.89 24.47
CA LEU A 140 -16.57 13.01 23.04
C LEU A 140 -17.36 11.82 22.51
N HIS A 141 -16.99 10.59 22.89
CA HIS A 141 -17.72 9.39 22.52
C HIS A 141 -19.19 9.48 22.92
N ASP A 142 -19.48 9.76 24.19
CA ASP A 142 -20.85 9.88 24.70
C ASP A 142 -21.63 10.97 23.98
N SER A 143 -20.97 12.10 23.68
CA SER A 143 -21.57 13.20 22.91
C SER A 143 -21.95 12.76 21.50
N ILE A 144 -21.06 12.05 20.79
CA ILE A 144 -21.33 11.50 19.46
C ILE A 144 -22.49 10.51 19.52
N GLN A 145 -22.42 9.53 20.44
CA GLN A 145 -23.43 8.48 20.56
C GLN A 145 -24.83 9.04 20.91
N SER A 146 -24.90 10.15 21.64
CA SER A 146 -26.17 10.82 21.97
C SER A 146 -26.85 11.50 20.77
N VAL A 147 -26.08 11.89 19.75
CA VAL A 147 -26.59 12.66 18.59
C VAL A 147 -26.68 11.79 17.34
N LYS A 148 -25.60 11.08 17.01
CA LYS A 148 -25.49 10.21 15.83
C LYS A 148 -24.84 8.88 16.22
N PRO A 149 -25.60 7.94 16.82
CA PRO A 149 -25.03 6.69 17.34
C PRO A 149 -24.38 5.77 16.29
N HIS A 150 -24.61 6.00 15.00
CA HIS A 150 -23.93 5.26 13.94
C HIS A 150 -22.51 5.77 13.63
N VAL A 151 -22.15 6.97 14.09
CA VAL A 151 -20.83 7.56 13.90
C VAL A 151 -19.87 6.89 14.87
N ARG A 152 -18.92 6.13 14.32
CA ARG A 152 -17.90 5.44 15.12
C ARG A 152 -16.81 6.40 15.57
N LEU A 153 -16.43 6.37 16.84
CA LEU A 153 -15.21 7.06 17.30
C LEU A 153 -14.01 6.11 17.20
N SER A 154 -12.93 6.56 16.57
CA SER A 154 -11.69 5.82 16.43
C SER A 154 -10.49 6.65 16.86
N ALA A 155 -9.39 6.00 17.24
CA ALA A 155 -8.17 6.70 17.64
C ALA A 155 -6.90 6.05 17.08
N ALA A 156 -6.08 6.86 16.42
CA ALA A 156 -4.69 6.59 16.16
C ALA A 156 -3.89 6.77 17.46
N VAL A 157 -3.32 5.66 17.95
CA VAL A 157 -2.49 5.67 19.16
C VAL A 157 -1.08 5.22 18.86
N LEU A 158 -0.10 5.55 19.73
CA LEU A 158 1.26 5.07 19.54
C LEU A 158 1.31 3.54 19.46
N GLY A 159 2.03 2.99 18.49
CA GLY A 159 2.10 1.54 18.26
C GLY A 159 2.69 0.75 19.42
N ARG A 160 3.45 1.38 20.31
CA ARG A 160 3.89 0.82 21.58
C ARG A 160 2.98 1.32 22.70
N TYR A 161 2.23 0.43 23.34
CA TYR A 161 1.27 0.82 24.37
C TYR A 161 1.96 1.24 25.67
N ASN A 162 2.64 0.32 26.35
CA ASN A 162 3.29 0.57 27.65
C ASN A 162 4.72 0.02 27.74
N TRP A 163 5.32 -0.31 26.59
CA TRP A 163 6.66 -0.90 26.48
C TRP A 163 7.57 -0.10 25.57
N GLY A 164 8.88 -0.31 25.71
CA GLY A 164 9.88 0.49 25.00
C GLY A 164 10.05 1.89 25.61
N GLY A 165 10.80 2.75 24.91
CA GLY A 165 11.08 4.10 25.39
C GLY A 165 9.94 5.08 25.16
N TRP A 166 9.62 5.34 23.89
CA TRP A 166 8.48 6.19 23.51
C TRP A 166 7.24 5.33 23.32
N GLN A 167 6.21 5.59 24.13
CA GLN A 167 5.03 4.75 24.26
C GLN A 167 3.82 5.53 24.79
N GLY A 168 2.62 5.03 24.50
CA GLY A 168 1.34 5.68 24.78
C GLY A 168 1.10 5.93 26.28
N TYR A 169 1.05 4.88 27.07
CA TYR A 169 0.58 4.86 28.46
C TYR A 169 1.33 5.78 29.45
N GLY A 170 2.65 5.92 29.29
CA GLY A 170 3.51 6.59 30.28
C GLY A 170 4.40 7.69 29.73
N THR A 171 4.63 7.78 28.41
CA THR A 171 5.45 8.87 27.84
C THR A 171 4.58 10.04 27.42
N VAL A 172 3.42 9.74 26.82
CA VAL A 172 2.44 10.72 26.29
C VAL A 172 1.05 10.57 26.93
N TYR A 173 0.90 9.67 27.91
CA TYR A 173 -0.31 9.44 28.71
C TYR A 173 -1.58 9.17 27.87
N GLN A 174 -1.39 8.47 26.75
CA GLN A 174 -2.42 8.01 25.82
C GLN A 174 -2.79 6.56 26.17
N ASP A 175 -3.83 6.39 26.99
CA ASP A 175 -4.27 5.07 27.48
C ASP A 175 -5.21 4.37 26.50
N GLY A 176 -4.71 4.05 25.30
CA GLY A 176 -5.51 3.47 24.23
C GLY A 176 -6.13 2.10 24.56
N ALA A 177 -5.49 1.31 25.43
CA ALA A 177 -6.04 0.03 25.85
C ALA A 177 -7.26 0.20 26.77
N LEU A 178 -7.21 1.13 27.72
CA LEU A 178 -8.37 1.49 28.55
C LEU A 178 -9.54 1.95 27.67
N TRP A 179 -9.29 2.86 26.72
CA TRP A 179 -10.35 3.40 25.87
C TRP A 179 -11.04 2.31 25.06
N PHE A 180 -10.26 1.37 24.54
CA PHE A 180 -10.78 0.24 23.79
C PHE A 180 -11.53 -0.78 24.68
N ASN A 181 -11.06 -1.05 25.91
CA ASN A 181 -11.70 -2.00 26.82
C ASN A 181 -13.01 -1.48 27.41
N GLU A 182 -13.04 -0.21 27.83
CA GLU A 182 -14.22 0.41 28.42
C GLU A 182 -15.23 0.87 27.35
N GLY A 183 -14.80 1.02 26.11
CA GLY A 183 -15.66 1.46 25.00
C GLY A 183 -15.82 2.96 24.92
N PHE A 184 -14.74 3.69 25.22
CA PHE A 184 -14.63 5.11 24.93
C PHE A 184 -14.24 5.36 23.47
N ILE A 185 -13.91 4.30 22.74
CA ILE A 185 -13.77 4.28 21.28
C ILE A 185 -14.39 2.99 20.73
N ASP A 186 -14.88 3.04 19.50
CA ASP A 186 -15.42 1.90 18.75
C ASP A 186 -14.33 1.14 18.00
N GLN A 187 -13.24 1.83 17.66
CA GLN A 187 -12.13 1.27 16.89
C GLN A 187 -10.76 1.78 17.38
N LEU A 188 -9.85 0.86 17.66
CA LEU A 188 -8.47 1.15 18.04
C LEU A 188 -7.54 0.99 16.84
N THR A 189 -6.67 1.97 16.60
CA THR A 189 -5.77 1.97 15.43
C THR A 189 -4.33 2.31 15.81
N PRO A 190 -3.56 1.37 16.38
CA PRO A 190 -2.20 1.70 16.79
C PRO A 190 -1.25 1.87 15.59
N MET A 191 -0.44 2.91 15.65
CA MET A 191 0.56 3.32 14.65
C MET A 191 1.82 2.45 14.75
N HIS A 192 1.83 1.33 14.05
CA HIS A 192 2.86 0.30 14.10
C HIS A 192 4.13 0.66 13.29
N TYR A 193 4.68 1.85 13.51
CA TYR A 193 5.77 2.44 12.72
C TYR A 193 7.18 1.99 13.16
N HIS A 194 7.27 0.90 13.92
CA HIS A 194 8.55 0.34 14.40
C HIS A 194 8.81 -1.08 13.91
N TRP A 195 7.89 -1.65 13.14
CA TRP A 195 7.93 -3.02 12.67
C TRP A 195 7.91 -2.99 11.15
N THR A 196 8.77 -3.82 10.54
CA THR A 196 9.00 -3.79 9.10
C THR A 196 8.92 -5.15 8.43
N SER A 197 8.66 -6.22 9.21
CA SER A 197 8.57 -7.58 8.69
C SER A 197 7.31 -8.31 9.19
N PRO A 198 6.79 -9.29 8.42
CA PRO A 198 5.58 -10.03 8.79
C PRO A 198 5.63 -10.62 10.20
N THR A 199 6.73 -11.32 10.53
CA THR A 199 6.95 -11.93 11.84
C THR A 199 6.94 -10.91 12.98
N SER A 200 7.55 -9.74 12.75
CA SER A 200 7.66 -8.71 13.77
C SER A 200 6.31 -8.05 14.09
N PHE A 201 5.43 -7.91 13.08
CA PHE A 201 4.05 -7.45 13.28
C PHE A 201 3.22 -8.45 14.08
N VAL A 202 3.28 -9.75 13.74
CA VAL A 202 2.56 -10.80 14.48
C VAL A 202 3.00 -10.83 15.95
N GLN A 203 4.31 -10.73 16.22
CA GLN A 203 4.84 -10.66 17.58
C GLN A 203 4.35 -9.43 18.35
N MET A 204 4.24 -8.28 17.68
CA MET A 204 3.72 -7.06 18.29
C MET A 204 2.21 -7.11 18.56
N LEU A 205 1.44 -7.86 17.77
CA LEU A 205 -0.01 -7.98 17.97
C LEU A 205 -0.35 -9.04 19.04
N GLN A 206 0.28 -10.22 18.97
CA GLN A 206 -0.09 -11.41 19.75
C GLN A 206 1.06 -12.04 20.57
N GLY A 207 2.15 -11.32 20.76
CA GLY A 207 3.28 -11.79 21.57
C GLY A 207 2.97 -11.83 23.08
N SER A 208 4.00 -11.53 23.87
CA SER A 208 3.91 -11.52 25.34
C SER A 208 3.68 -10.10 25.87
N ASN A 209 4.43 -9.68 26.90
CA ASN A 209 4.27 -8.39 27.57
C ASN A 209 4.66 -7.16 26.72
N GLN A 210 5.20 -7.35 25.52
CA GLN A 210 5.52 -6.27 24.57
C GLN A 210 4.65 -6.40 23.30
N SER A 211 3.37 -6.63 23.52
CA SER A 211 2.38 -6.77 22.46
C SER A 211 1.02 -6.21 22.89
N TRP A 212 0.15 -5.91 21.93
CA TRP A 212 -1.18 -5.36 22.22
C TRP A 212 -2.12 -6.36 22.87
N GLY A 213 -2.18 -7.59 22.35
CA GLY A 213 -3.18 -8.61 22.70
C GLY A 213 -3.48 -8.71 24.21
N PRO A 214 -2.48 -8.90 25.09
CA PRO A 214 -2.70 -9.05 26.53
C PRO A 214 -3.41 -7.88 27.22
N TYR A 215 -3.40 -6.68 26.64
CA TYR A 215 -3.94 -5.46 27.27
C TYR A 215 -5.34 -5.08 26.77
N ILE A 216 -5.85 -5.73 25.71
CA ILE A 216 -7.09 -5.31 25.02
C ILE A 216 -8.19 -6.37 25.01
N GLN A 217 -8.09 -7.38 25.88
CA GLN A 217 -8.98 -8.55 25.85
C GLN A 217 -10.46 -8.18 26.05
N GLU A 218 -10.78 -7.27 26.97
CA GLU A 218 -12.16 -6.87 27.24
C GLU A 218 -12.80 -6.18 26.02
N GLY A 219 -12.03 -5.37 25.29
CA GLY A 219 -12.50 -4.77 24.04
C GLY A 219 -12.68 -5.77 22.90
N ILE A 220 -11.82 -6.78 22.82
CA ILE A 220 -11.96 -7.92 21.88
C ILE A 220 -13.23 -8.70 22.21
N GLU A 221 -13.45 -9.03 23.50
CA GLU A 221 -14.63 -9.76 23.97
C GLU A 221 -15.93 -8.97 23.74
N ALA A 222 -15.87 -7.63 23.83
CA ALA A 222 -16.97 -6.74 23.47
C ALA A 222 -17.19 -6.64 21.94
N GLY A 223 -16.28 -7.17 21.13
CA GLY A 223 -16.34 -7.18 19.68
C GLY A 223 -16.12 -5.82 19.03
N ARG A 224 -15.39 -4.91 19.68
CA ARG A 224 -14.94 -3.63 19.11
C ARG A 224 -13.90 -3.87 18.01
N LEU A 225 -13.66 -2.86 17.18
CA LEU A 225 -12.85 -3.02 15.98
C LEU A 225 -11.38 -2.70 16.24
N PHE A 226 -10.47 -3.49 15.68
CA PHE A 226 -9.03 -3.18 15.73
C PHE A 226 -8.47 -3.10 14.31
N SER A 227 -7.69 -2.05 14.04
CA SER A 227 -6.94 -1.94 12.78
C SER A 227 -5.45 -1.79 13.05
N ALA A 228 -4.64 -2.58 12.36
CA ALA A 228 -3.19 -2.41 12.39
C ALA A 228 -2.81 -1.18 11.56
N GLY A 229 -1.93 -0.31 12.05
CA GLY A 229 -1.44 0.84 11.29
C GLY A 229 0.00 0.70 10.78
N PRO A 230 0.32 -0.07 9.72
CA PRO A 230 1.65 -0.07 9.11
C PRO A 230 2.04 1.32 8.58
N GLY A 231 3.28 1.74 8.83
CA GLY A 231 3.85 2.96 8.25
C GLY A 231 4.53 2.64 6.94
N SER A 232 3.86 2.87 5.80
CA SER A 232 4.42 2.64 4.47
C SER A 232 5.66 3.48 4.21
N TYR A 233 5.72 4.71 4.73
CA TYR A 233 6.94 5.53 4.68
C TYR A 233 8.12 4.87 5.42
N ILE A 234 7.88 4.19 6.54
CA ILE A 234 8.93 3.44 7.25
C ILE A 234 9.43 2.27 6.41
N LEU A 235 8.54 1.57 5.70
CA LEU A 235 8.93 0.49 4.79
C LEU A 235 9.79 1.03 3.63
N ALA A 236 9.43 2.18 3.06
CA ALA A 236 10.23 2.88 2.05
C ALA A 236 11.61 3.28 2.58
N GLU A 237 11.68 3.97 3.72
CA GLU A 237 12.93 4.45 4.34
C GLU A 237 13.88 3.30 4.70
N ASN A 238 13.35 2.13 5.02
CA ASN A 238 14.14 0.93 5.34
C ASN A 238 14.42 0.04 4.12
N ASN A 239 14.05 0.47 2.90
CA ASN A 239 14.22 -0.28 1.66
C ASN A 239 13.61 -1.70 1.71
N VAL A 240 12.40 -1.78 2.26
CA VAL A 240 11.62 -3.01 2.46
C VAL A 240 10.16 -2.82 2.02
N TRP A 241 9.95 -2.06 0.94
CA TRP A 241 8.63 -1.78 0.38
C TRP A 241 7.85 -3.07 0.08
N ASP A 242 8.53 -4.08 -0.48
CA ASP A 242 7.93 -5.37 -0.86
C ASP A 242 7.36 -6.18 0.32
N ASN A 243 7.63 -5.77 1.57
CA ASN A 243 7.10 -6.45 2.74
C ASN A 243 5.60 -6.18 2.99
N HIS A 244 4.97 -5.21 2.32
CA HIS A 244 3.53 -4.90 2.51
C HIS A 244 2.65 -6.16 2.38
N SER A 245 2.80 -6.90 1.28
CA SER A 245 2.00 -8.10 1.00
C SER A 245 2.18 -9.17 2.09
N GLY A 246 3.42 -9.45 2.48
CA GLY A 246 3.75 -10.38 3.55
C GLY A 246 3.18 -9.93 4.91
N ILE A 247 3.25 -8.64 5.22
CA ILE A 247 2.72 -8.05 6.46
C ILE A 247 1.20 -8.20 6.50
N VAL A 248 0.50 -7.80 5.45
CA VAL A 248 -0.96 -7.92 5.35
C VAL A 248 -1.39 -9.37 5.51
N ASN A 249 -0.77 -10.30 4.78
CA ASN A 249 -1.11 -11.72 4.83
C ASN A 249 -0.83 -12.35 6.19
N ALA A 250 0.24 -11.94 6.88
CA ALA A 250 0.51 -12.42 8.24
C ALA A 250 -0.51 -11.87 9.25
N ILE A 251 -0.84 -10.59 9.18
CA ILE A 251 -1.75 -9.93 10.12
C ILE A 251 -3.20 -10.38 9.95
N ARG A 252 -3.64 -10.73 8.74
CA ARG A 252 -4.98 -11.32 8.49
C ARG A 252 -5.26 -12.58 9.33
N ASN A 253 -4.21 -13.30 9.73
CA ASN A 253 -4.32 -14.49 10.58
C ASN A 253 -4.42 -14.16 12.09
N VAL A 254 -4.33 -12.89 12.47
CA VAL A 254 -4.49 -12.40 13.84
C VAL A 254 -5.99 -12.18 14.10
N ALA A 255 -6.61 -13.09 14.85
CA ALA A 255 -8.07 -13.18 15.00
C ALA A 255 -8.82 -11.90 15.43
N PHE A 256 -8.17 -10.99 16.13
CA PHE A 256 -8.81 -9.74 16.59
C PHE A 256 -8.59 -8.55 15.65
N VAL A 257 -7.80 -8.68 14.58
CA VAL A 257 -7.54 -7.59 13.64
C VAL A 257 -8.63 -7.59 12.57
N ASP A 258 -9.40 -6.51 12.49
CA ASP A 258 -10.49 -6.33 11.53
C ASP A 258 -10.04 -5.57 10.26
N GLY A 259 -8.86 -4.95 10.25
CA GLY A 259 -8.38 -4.21 9.07
C GLY A 259 -7.07 -3.47 9.25
N PHE A 260 -6.83 -2.49 8.37
CA PHE A 260 -5.57 -1.75 8.27
C PHE A 260 -5.79 -0.24 8.13
N GLN A 261 -4.84 0.56 8.62
CA GLN A 261 -4.76 1.99 8.35
C GLN A 261 -3.32 2.37 7.98
N PHE A 262 -3.00 2.40 6.68
CA PHE A 262 -1.66 2.69 6.19
C PHE A 262 -1.33 4.17 6.31
N PHE A 263 -0.11 4.48 6.77
CA PHE A 263 0.42 5.83 6.73
C PHE A 263 1.55 5.93 5.70
N SER A 264 1.39 6.63 4.57
CA SER A 264 0.21 7.43 4.19
C SER A 264 -0.17 7.25 2.73
N TYR A 265 -1.33 7.81 2.36
CA TYR A 265 -1.78 7.96 0.98
C TYR A 265 -0.66 8.48 0.07
N GLY A 266 0.06 9.52 0.51
CA GLY A 266 1.15 10.12 -0.29
C GLY A 266 2.26 9.12 -0.62
N SER A 267 2.63 8.27 0.34
CA SER A 267 3.62 7.22 0.09
C SER A 267 3.15 6.19 -0.94
N TRP A 268 1.86 5.84 -0.95
CA TRP A 268 1.30 4.90 -1.92
C TRP A 268 1.17 5.53 -3.31
N GLU A 269 0.80 6.81 -3.38
CA GLU A 269 0.76 7.60 -4.61
C GLU A 269 2.16 7.70 -5.24
N ASP A 270 3.18 8.06 -4.45
CA ASP A 270 4.56 8.23 -4.91
C ASP A 270 5.18 6.93 -5.47
N TYR A 271 4.70 5.78 -4.98
CA TYR A 271 5.12 4.44 -5.42
C TYR A 271 4.16 3.78 -6.42
N LEU A 272 3.10 4.47 -6.85
CA LEU A 272 2.05 3.94 -7.75
C LEU A 272 1.45 2.61 -7.24
N TYR A 273 1.33 2.46 -5.93
CA TYR A 273 1.11 1.16 -5.29
C TYR A 273 -0.36 0.72 -5.21
N TRP A 274 -1.30 1.58 -5.60
CA TRP A 274 -2.74 1.30 -5.50
C TRP A 274 -3.18 0.13 -6.40
N GLU A 275 -2.68 0.07 -7.63
CA GLU A 275 -3.01 -1.02 -8.56
C GLU A 275 -2.37 -2.32 -8.09
N GLU A 276 -1.08 -2.31 -7.77
CA GLU A 276 -0.39 -3.49 -7.22
C GLU A 276 -1.08 -4.03 -5.97
N ALA A 277 -1.37 -3.17 -4.99
CA ALA A 277 -2.06 -3.59 -3.77
C ALA A 277 -3.45 -4.17 -4.07
N GLY A 278 -4.17 -3.55 -5.02
CA GLY A 278 -5.47 -3.99 -5.50
C GLY A 278 -5.44 -5.36 -6.17
N GLU A 279 -4.41 -5.68 -6.96
CA GLU A 279 -4.31 -6.97 -7.66
C GLU A 279 -3.66 -8.08 -6.81
N THR A 280 -2.92 -7.73 -5.75
CA THR A 280 -2.13 -8.70 -4.99
C THR A 280 -2.75 -9.09 -3.65
N PHE A 281 -2.94 -8.14 -2.74
CA PHE A 281 -3.38 -8.41 -1.37
C PHE A 281 -4.63 -7.66 -0.95
N PHE A 282 -5.28 -6.90 -1.83
CA PHE A 282 -6.61 -6.32 -1.65
C PHE A 282 -7.53 -6.55 -2.87
N ASP A 283 -7.33 -7.68 -3.55
CA ASP A 283 -8.10 -8.22 -4.68
C ASP A 283 -9.60 -8.39 -4.38
N ASN A 284 -9.94 -8.57 -3.11
CA ASN A 284 -11.30 -8.79 -2.66
C ASN A 284 -11.85 -7.59 -1.87
N LYS A 285 -13.03 -7.10 -2.30
CA LYS A 285 -13.84 -6.16 -1.52
C LYS A 285 -14.26 -6.82 -0.20
N SER A 286 -14.37 -6.00 0.85
CA SER A 286 -14.82 -6.43 2.17
C SER A 286 -15.87 -5.47 2.73
N ILE A 287 -16.68 -5.97 3.67
CA ILE A 287 -17.58 -5.13 4.47
C ILE A 287 -17.04 -5.02 5.90
N VAL A 288 -17.38 -3.93 6.56
CA VAL A 288 -17.07 -3.76 7.97
C VAL A 288 -18.00 -4.65 8.80
N ARG A 289 -17.44 -5.37 9.76
CA ARG A 289 -18.23 -6.16 10.73
C ARG A 289 -19.01 -5.23 11.66
N SER A 290 -20.27 -5.55 11.94
CA SER A 290 -21.05 -4.88 12.99
C SER A 290 -20.45 -5.11 14.38
N ILE A 291 -20.48 -4.10 15.25
CA ILE A 291 -20.20 -4.28 16.68
C ILE A 291 -21.38 -5.04 17.33
N PRO A 292 -21.14 -6.12 18.10
CA PRO A 292 -22.19 -7.01 18.59
C PRO A 292 -23.36 -6.34 19.31
N TYR A 293 -23.10 -5.28 20.08
CA TYR A 293 -24.14 -4.51 20.76
C TYR A 293 -25.20 -3.97 19.78
N ASN A 294 -24.79 -3.50 18.60
CA ASN A 294 -25.68 -2.93 17.57
C ASN A 294 -26.68 -3.94 17.01
N ASN A 295 -26.33 -5.23 16.99
CA ASN A 295 -27.22 -6.29 16.52
C ASN A 295 -28.49 -6.43 17.38
N SER A 296 -28.43 -5.96 18.63
CA SER A 296 -29.55 -6.03 19.58
C SER A 296 -30.27 -4.69 19.81
N THR A 297 -29.64 -3.58 19.42
CA THR A 297 -30.12 -2.23 19.73
C THR A 297 -30.55 -1.41 18.51
N THR A 298 -30.28 -1.90 17.30
CA THR A 298 -30.63 -1.21 16.06
C THR A 298 -31.74 -1.95 15.31
N ALA A 299 -32.57 -1.20 14.59
CA ALA A 299 -33.58 -1.80 13.73
C ALA A 299 -32.91 -2.42 12.50
N LEU A 300 -33.37 -3.62 12.12
CA LEU A 300 -32.92 -4.28 10.90
C LEU A 300 -33.46 -3.53 9.67
N PRO A 301 -32.66 -3.42 8.60
CA PRO A 301 -33.17 -2.94 7.33
C PRO A 301 -34.15 -3.97 6.73
N PRO A 302 -35.06 -3.54 5.84
CA PRO A 302 -35.95 -4.44 5.13
C PRO A 302 -35.17 -5.39 4.21
N ASN A 303 -35.73 -6.57 3.94
CA ASN A 303 -35.15 -7.51 3.00
C ASN A 303 -35.23 -6.93 1.57
N PRO A 304 -34.15 -6.96 0.78
CA PRO A 304 -34.20 -6.51 -0.60
C PRO A 304 -34.90 -7.54 -1.50
N ASN A 305 -35.34 -7.13 -2.69
CA ASN A 305 -35.59 -8.03 -3.81
C ASN A 305 -34.51 -7.83 -4.87
N LEU A 306 -34.01 -8.92 -5.45
CA LEU A 306 -32.99 -8.92 -6.49
C LEU A 306 -33.59 -9.56 -7.75
N THR A 307 -33.57 -8.83 -8.86
CA THR A 307 -33.96 -9.31 -10.18
C THR A 307 -32.77 -9.18 -11.14
N LEU A 308 -32.59 -10.18 -11.99
CA LEU A 308 -31.61 -10.16 -13.07
C LEU A 308 -32.30 -9.99 -14.41
N ILE A 309 -31.80 -9.05 -15.20
CA ILE A 309 -32.21 -8.82 -16.58
C ILE A 309 -31.00 -9.07 -17.47
N GLN A 310 -31.05 -10.11 -18.29
CA GLN A 310 -30.02 -10.38 -19.28
C GLN A 310 -30.17 -9.42 -20.46
N GLU A 311 -29.11 -8.68 -20.78
CA GLU A 311 -29.05 -7.79 -21.95
C GLU A 311 -28.33 -8.45 -23.13
N SER A 312 -27.29 -9.25 -22.83
CA SER A 312 -26.52 -10.03 -23.78
C SER A 312 -26.07 -11.36 -23.14
N GLU A 313 -25.34 -12.20 -23.87
CA GLU A 313 -24.77 -13.44 -23.32
C GLU A 313 -23.86 -13.19 -22.10
N LEU A 314 -23.13 -12.06 -22.10
CA LEU A 314 -22.15 -11.71 -21.07
C LEU A 314 -22.55 -10.48 -20.23
N ASP A 315 -23.68 -9.85 -20.53
CA ASP A 315 -24.12 -8.61 -19.86
C ASP A 315 -25.49 -8.75 -19.20
N TYR A 316 -25.55 -8.33 -17.94
CA TYR A 316 -26.74 -8.33 -17.10
C TYR A 316 -26.91 -6.99 -16.39
N LEU A 317 -28.18 -6.65 -16.13
CA LEU A 317 -28.56 -5.64 -15.15
C LEU A 317 -29.10 -6.33 -13.90
N ILE A 318 -28.54 -5.97 -12.76
CA ILE A 318 -29.02 -6.37 -11.45
C ILE A 318 -29.91 -5.25 -10.91
N GLU A 319 -31.21 -5.49 -10.83
CA GLU A 319 -32.15 -4.57 -10.20
C GLU A 319 -32.36 -4.97 -8.73
N ILE A 320 -32.05 -4.04 -7.83
CA ILE A 320 -32.25 -4.20 -6.38
C ILE A 320 -33.37 -3.28 -5.93
N GLU A 321 -34.49 -3.86 -5.53
CA GLU A 321 -35.51 -3.15 -4.77
C GLU A 321 -35.12 -3.16 -3.30
N THR A 322 -34.82 -1.99 -2.72
CA THR A 322 -34.35 -1.94 -1.32
C THR A 322 -35.48 -2.12 -0.32
N ASN A 323 -36.73 -1.91 -0.74
CA ASN A 323 -37.92 -1.96 0.12
C ASN A 323 -37.85 -1.00 1.32
N THR A 324 -37.02 0.04 1.24
CA THR A 324 -36.85 1.05 2.29
C THR A 324 -38.09 1.93 2.42
N VAL A 325 -38.41 2.33 3.65
CA VAL A 325 -39.54 3.22 3.96
C VAL A 325 -38.98 4.59 4.36
N GLU A 326 -39.63 5.68 3.92
CA GLU A 326 -39.27 7.06 4.26
C GLU A 326 -37.89 7.53 3.76
N ASP A 327 -37.41 7.03 2.61
CA ASP A 327 -36.12 7.40 2.01
C ASP A 327 -34.93 7.25 2.99
N LYS A 328 -34.99 6.26 3.90
CA LYS A 328 -33.86 5.97 4.78
C LYS A 328 -32.76 5.25 3.99
N PRO A 329 -31.53 5.79 3.95
CA PRO A 329 -30.47 5.18 3.18
C PRO A 329 -29.98 3.89 3.84
N VAL A 330 -29.63 2.92 3.01
CA VAL A 330 -29.08 1.63 3.41
C VAL A 330 -27.83 1.33 2.58
N TRP A 331 -26.97 0.49 3.14
CA TRP A 331 -25.92 -0.17 2.39
C TRP A 331 -26.53 -1.36 1.64
N ILE A 332 -26.27 -1.47 0.35
CA ILE A 332 -26.63 -2.59 -0.51
C ILE A 332 -25.33 -3.32 -0.82
N VAL A 333 -25.28 -4.60 -0.46
CA VAL A 333 -24.14 -5.47 -0.78
C VAL A 333 -24.64 -6.54 -1.72
N VAL A 334 -24.05 -6.58 -2.91
CA VAL A 334 -24.28 -7.64 -3.88
C VAL A 334 -23.02 -8.47 -4.01
N SER A 335 -23.16 -9.77 -3.79
CA SER A 335 -22.11 -10.74 -4.00
C SER A 335 -22.43 -11.71 -5.13
N ILE A 336 -21.38 -12.28 -5.69
CA ILE A 336 -21.40 -13.22 -6.79
C ILE A 336 -20.49 -14.42 -6.49
N ARG A 337 -20.88 -15.61 -6.92
CA ARG A 337 -20.05 -16.81 -6.86
C ARG A 337 -20.45 -17.83 -7.92
N PRO A 338 -19.56 -18.73 -8.35
CA PRO A 338 -19.95 -19.88 -9.17
C PRO A 338 -21.04 -20.71 -8.46
N SER A 339 -22.08 -21.10 -9.20
CA SER A 339 -23.30 -21.70 -8.63
C SER A 339 -23.10 -23.12 -8.07
N ASP A 340 -22.11 -23.83 -8.59
CA ASP A 340 -21.69 -25.17 -8.16
C ASP A 340 -20.49 -25.13 -7.20
N SER A 341 -19.97 -23.94 -6.89
CA SER A 341 -18.87 -23.80 -5.93
C SER A 341 -19.32 -24.27 -4.55
N THR A 342 -18.48 -25.12 -3.96
CA THR A 342 -18.59 -25.48 -2.54
C THR A 342 -17.82 -24.52 -1.64
N ASP A 343 -17.09 -23.57 -2.24
CA ASP A 343 -16.41 -22.53 -1.52
C ASP A 343 -17.43 -21.60 -0.85
N ALA A 344 -17.24 -21.41 0.44
CA ALA A 344 -18.03 -20.47 1.23
C ALA A 344 -17.54 -19.03 1.06
N SER A 345 -16.42 -18.80 0.37
CA SER A 345 -15.92 -17.47 0.05
C SER A 345 -16.95 -16.72 -0.81
N ILE A 346 -17.23 -15.48 -0.41
CA ILE A 346 -18.22 -14.62 -1.02
C ILE A 346 -17.46 -13.48 -1.69
N LEU A 347 -17.49 -13.42 -3.02
CA LEU A 347 -16.92 -12.29 -3.75
C LEU A 347 -17.94 -11.15 -3.77
N ILE A 348 -17.60 -10.03 -3.16
CA ILE A 348 -18.46 -8.85 -3.18
C ILE A 348 -18.27 -8.16 -4.54
N HIS A 349 -19.30 -8.19 -5.37
CA HIS A 349 -19.33 -7.49 -6.65
C HIS A 349 -19.47 -5.99 -6.44
N GLN A 350 -20.44 -5.58 -5.63
CA GLN A 350 -20.78 -4.17 -5.44
C GLN A 350 -21.21 -3.86 -4.00
N VAL A 351 -20.77 -2.69 -3.53
CA VAL A 351 -21.27 -2.05 -2.30
C VAL A 351 -21.77 -0.66 -2.67
N HIS A 352 -22.98 -0.32 -2.26
CA HIS A 352 -23.57 1.00 -2.52
C HIS A 352 -24.29 1.52 -1.26
N PHE A 353 -24.17 2.81 -0.97
CA PHE A 353 -24.94 3.46 0.09
C PHE A 353 -25.85 4.51 -0.52
N GLY A 354 -27.15 4.41 -0.29
CA GLY A 354 -28.11 5.32 -0.89
C GLY A 354 -29.56 5.01 -0.53
N THR A 355 -30.46 5.77 -1.14
CA THR A 355 -31.92 5.68 -0.96
C THR A 355 -32.57 5.16 -2.23
N GLY A 356 -33.69 4.45 -2.10
CA GLY A 356 -34.48 3.95 -3.23
C GLY A 356 -33.89 2.69 -3.85
N ASP A 357 -34.40 2.33 -5.02
CA ASP A 357 -33.97 1.15 -5.76
C ASP A 357 -32.69 1.45 -6.54
N TYR A 358 -31.91 0.40 -6.80
CA TYR A 358 -30.57 0.54 -7.37
C TYR A 358 -30.34 -0.46 -8.50
N ILE A 359 -29.72 0.00 -9.59
CA ILE A 359 -29.40 -0.83 -10.75
C ILE A 359 -27.89 -0.94 -10.86
N ILE A 360 -27.38 -2.17 -10.96
CA ILE A 360 -25.95 -2.47 -11.02
C ILE A 360 -25.68 -3.21 -12.34
N PRO A 361 -24.78 -2.72 -13.19
CA PRO A 361 -24.30 -3.50 -14.33
C PRO A 361 -23.42 -4.67 -13.86
N LEU A 362 -23.58 -5.81 -14.50
CA LEU A 362 -22.72 -6.97 -14.36
C LEU A 362 -22.31 -7.44 -15.76
N SER A 363 -21.02 -7.33 -16.06
CA SER A 363 -20.44 -7.77 -17.33
C SER A 363 -19.34 -8.78 -17.06
N PHE A 364 -19.32 -9.83 -17.88
CA PHE A 364 -18.25 -10.82 -17.92
C PHE A 364 -17.37 -10.53 -19.15
N ASP A 365 -16.06 -10.66 -19.00
CA ASP A 365 -15.11 -10.50 -20.11
C ASP A 365 -14.99 -11.75 -20.99
N GLY A 366 -15.55 -12.88 -20.53
CA GLY A 366 -15.43 -14.18 -21.18
C GLY A 366 -14.08 -14.84 -20.94
N LEU A 367 -13.23 -14.30 -20.06
CA LEU A 367 -11.89 -14.82 -19.76
C LEU A 367 -11.80 -15.36 -18.33
N GLN A 368 -12.89 -15.28 -17.57
CA GLN A 368 -12.96 -15.74 -16.20
C GLN A 368 -12.60 -17.23 -16.06
N PRO A 369 -11.95 -17.65 -14.96
CA PRO A 369 -11.50 -19.02 -14.72
C PRO A 369 -12.65 -19.92 -14.23
N TYR A 370 -13.80 -19.82 -14.88
CA TYR A 370 -14.98 -20.64 -14.64
C TYR A 370 -15.94 -20.56 -15.84
N GLN A 371 -16.56 -21.69 -16.17
CA GLN A 371 -17.62 -21.77 -17.15
C GLN A 371 -18.85 -22.40 -16.48
N GLY A 372 -19.98 -21.69 -16.53
CA GLY A 372 -21.22 -22.12 -15.89
C GLY A 372 -22.03 -20.94 -15.36
N SER A 373 -23.05 -21.22 -14.55
CA SER A 373 -23.90 -20.18 -13.97
C SER A 373 -23.31 -19.60 -12.68
N TYR A 374 -23.57 -18.32 -12.44
CA TYR A 374 -23.20 -17.62 -11.21
C TYR A 374 -24.42 -17.36 -10.34
N GLN A 375 -24.29 -17.65 -9.04
CA GLN A 375 -25.27 -17.28 -8.03
C GLN A 375 -24.95 -15.88 -7.50
N LEU A 376 -25.95 -15.00 -7.57
CA LEU A 376 -25.89 -13.68 -6.96
C LEU A 376 -26.68 -13.65 -5.66
N SER A 377 -26.24 -12.81 -4.72
CA SER A 377 -26.88 -12.59 -3.43
C SER A 377 -26.87 -11.11 -3.09
N GLY A 378 -28.05 -10.55 -2.81
CA GLY A 378 -28.24 -9.16 -2.40
C GLY A 378 -28.71 -9.06 -0.96
N GLN A 379 -28.07 -8.23 -0.15
CA GLN A 379 -28.46 -7.97 1.24
C GLN A 379 -28.37 -6.48 1.57
N ASN A 380 -29.37 -5.97 2.31
CA ASN A 380 -29.35 -4.62 2.83
C ASN A 380 -28.67 -4.60 4.21
N PHE A 381 -27.91 -3.56 4.51
CA PHE A 381 -27.34 -3.29 5.82
C PHE A 381 -27.71 -1.86 6.26
N ASN A 382 -27.98 -1.67 7.54
CA ASN A 382 -28.13 -0.33 8.10
C ASN A 382 -26.75 0.34 8.28
N ARG A 383 -26.71 1.61 8.72
CA ARG A 383 -25.43 2.33 8.95
C ARG A 383 -24.50 1.72 10.00
N TYR A 384 -25.00 0.78 10.80
CA TYR A 384 -24.23 0.04 11.79
C TYR A 384 -23.67 -1.28 11.25
N TRP A 385 -23.80 -1.51 9.94
CA TRP A 385 -23.46 -2.76 9.27
C TRP A 385 -24.23 -3.97 9.79
N VAL A 386 -25.46 -3.76 10.29
CA VAL A 386 -26.37 -4.84 10.67
C VAL A 386 -27.26 -5.18 9.47
N GLY A 387 -27.18 -6.43 9.00
CA GLY A 387 -27.84 -6.91 7.79
C GLY A 387 -29.33 -7.24 7.97
N SER A 388 -30.07 -7.24 6.86
CA SER A 388 -31.44 -7.72 6.79
C SER A 388 -31.54 -9.21 7.14
N THR A 389 -32.72 -9.66 7.58
CA THR A 389 -32.94 -11.05 8.01
C THR A 389 -32.75 -12.07 6.89
N GLU A 390 -33.07 -11.68 5.67
CA GLU A 390 -32.96 -12.53 4.48
C GLU A 390 -32.04 -11.88 3.46
N THR A 391 -31.49 -12.74 2.61
CA THR A 391 -30.70 -12.40 1.44
C THR A 391 -31.52 -12.77 0.21
N SER A 392 -31.67 -11.84 -0.74
CA SER A 392 -32.31 -12.15 -2.03
C SER A 392 -31.31 -12.80 -2.96
N GLN A 393 -31.75 -13.73 -3.80
CA GLN A 393 -30.86 -14.48 -4.69
C GLN A 393 -31.41 -14.53 -6.11
N ALA A 394 -30.50 -14.56 -7.07
CA ALA A 394 -30.78 -14.90 -8.46
C ALA A 394 -29.58 -15.65 -9.04
N ILE A 395 -29.78 -16.26 -10.21
CA ILE A 395 -28.76 -17.06 -10.89
C ILE A 395 -28.72 -16.59 -12.35
N THR A 396 -27.51 -16.44 -12.90
CA THR A 396 -27.33 -16.14 -14.33
C THR A 396 -27.65 -17.35 -15.19
N ASP A 397 -27.76 -17.17 -16.51
CA ASP A 397 -27.61 -18.31 -17.42
C ASP A 397 -26.17 -18.85 -17.38
N GLU A 398 -25.89 -19.92 -18.13
CA GLU A 398 -24.51 -20.40 -18.27
C GLU A 398 -23.65 -19.34 -18.97
N ILE A 399 -22.58 -18.92 -18.30
CA ILE A 399 -21.62 -17.96 -18.83
C ILE A 399 -20.44 -18.74 -19.43
N PRO A 400 -20.13 -18.56 -20.73
CA PRO A 400 -19.00 -19.20 -21.37
C PRO A 400 -17.67 -18.58 -20.91
N SER A 401 -16.61 -19.37 -20.90
CA SER A 401 -15.24 -18.88 -20.88
C SER A 401 -14.61 -19.21 -22.23
N PHE A 402 -13.99 -18.24 -22.89
CA PHE A 402 -13.43 -18.40 -24.22
C PHE A 402 -12.05 -19.07 -24.15
N PRO A 403 -11.68 -19.83 -25.21
CA PRO A 403 -10.32 -20.35 -25.40
C PRO A 403 -9.24 -19.28 -25.20
N PRO A 404 -8.07 -19.62 -24.63
CA PRO A 404 -6.96 -18.69 -24.59
C PRO A 404 -6.45 -18.40 -26.00
N ILE A 405 -6.09 -17.15 -26.26
CA ILE A 405 -5.46 -16.67 -27.49
C ILE A 405 -4.17 -15.93 -27.16
N ILE A 406 -3.29 -15.73 -28.14
CA ILE A 406 -2.15 -14.80 -28.02
C ILE A 406 -2.65 -13.38 -28.27
N THR A 407 -2.49 -12.49 -27.29
CA THR A 407 -2.80 -11.06 -27.40
C THR A 407 -1.61 -10.26 -27.92
N ASN A 408 -0.40 -10.69 -27.57
CA ASN A 408 0.83 -10.06 -27.99
C ASN A 408 1.97 -11.08 -28.11
N ILE A 409 2.82 -10.90 -29.11
CA ILE A 409 4.07 -11.64 -29.25
C ILE A 409 5.10 -10.72 -29.90
N ASN A 410 6.30 -10.65 -29.32
CA ASN A 410 7.38 -9.80 -29.83
C ASN A 410 8.17 -10.47 -30.99
N LEU A 411 7.50 -11.27 -31.81
CA LEU A 411 8.08 -12.03 -32.92
C LEU A 411 7.19 -11.93 -34.15
N ILE A 412 7.73 -11.45 -35.26
CA ILE A 412 7.01 -11.30 -36.52
C ILE A 412 7.35 -12.49 -37.45
N PRO A 413 6.38 -13.09 -38.17
CA PRO A 413 6.70 -14.11 -39.15
C PRO A 413 7.66 -13.61 -40.24
N GLY A 414 8.78 -14.31 -40.41
CA GLY A 414 9.86 -14.00 -41.33
C GLY A 414 10.85 -12.94 -40.82
N ASP A 415 10.77 -12.57 -39.54
CA ASP A 415 11.66 -11.57 -38.94
C ASP A 415 13.10 -12.07 -38.79
N THR A 416 14.05 -11.14 -38.63
CA THR A 416 15.43 -11.45 -38.27
C THR A 416 15.71 -10.91 -36.86
N ILE A 417 16.07 -11.79 -35.93
CA ILE A 417 16.31 -11.43 -34.52
C ILE A 417 17.76 -11.70 -34.10
N ALA A 418 18.24 -10.96 -33.12
CA ALA A 418 19.53 -11.24 -32.50
C ALA A 418 19.56 -12.63 -31.84
N VAL A 419 20.71 -13.29 -31.83
CA VAL A 419 20.86 -14.65 -31.27
C VAL A 419 20.62 -14.72 -29.75
N ASN A 420 20.63 -13.58 -29.05
CA ASN A 420 20.32 -13.44 -27.63
C ASN A 420 18.93 -12.85 -27.36
N ALA A 421 18.09 -12.71 -28.40
CA ALA A 421 16.76 -12.13 -28.26
C ALA A 421 15.89 -12.95 -27.29
N VAL A 422 15.11 -12.24 -26.48
CA VAL A 422 14.11 -12.85 -25.59
C VAL A 422 12.77 -12.82 -26.30
N ILE A 423 12.14 -13.99 -26.47
CA ILE A 423 10.79 -14.10 -27.04
C ILE A 423 9.78 -13.93 -25.89
N GLU A 424 8.87 -12.99 -26.02
CA GLU A 424 7.81 -12.69 -25.06
C GLU A 424 6.45 -12.99 -25.70
N ILE A 425 5.64 -13.78 -25.00
CA ILE A 425 4.30 -14.17 -25.44
C ILE A 425 3.31 -13.82 -24.34
N GLU A 426 2.30 -13.04 -24.69
CA GLU A 426 1.20 -12.65 -23.83
C GLU A 426 -0.09 -13.33 -24.29
N PHE A 427 -0.79 -13.94 -23.35
CA PHE A 427 -2.07 -14.62 -23.56
C PHE A 427 -3.24 -13.79 -23.04
N SER A 428 -4.44 -14.05 -23.57
CA SER A 428 -5.65 -13.37 -23.10
C SER A 428 -6.00 -13.69 -21.64
N LYS A 429 -5.60 -14.86 -21.14
CA LYS A 429 -5.96 -15.39 -19.82
C LYS A 429 -4.86 -16.30 -19.27
N GLU A 430 -4.97 -16.63 -17.98
CA GLU A 430 -3.99 -17.45 -17.28
C GLU A 430 -3.86 -18.83 -17.93
N ILE A 431 -2.62 -19.23 -18.19
CA ILE A 431 -2.27 -20.49 -18.85
C ILE A 431 -1.84 -21.55 -17.84
N ASP A 432 -2.23 -22.81 -18.06
CA ASP A 432 -1.64 -23.92 -17.32
C ASP A 432 -0.18 -24.08 -17.76
N GLN A 433 0.74 -23.65 -16.89
CA GLN A 433 2.17 -23.61 -17.21
C GLN A 433 2.72 -24.99 -17.61
N THR A 434 2.17 -26.08 -17.04
CA THR A 434 2.59 -27.46 -17.37
C THR A 434 2.25 -27.82 -18.82
N SER A 435 1.05 -27.44 -19.27
CA SER A 435 0.62 -27.62 -20.65
C SER A 435 1.47 -26.79 -21.61
N PHE A 436 1.87 -25.56 -21.23
CA PHE A 436 2.76 -24.74 -22.04
C PHE A 436 4.11 -25.39 -22.30
N PHE A 437 4.76 -25.95 -21.25
CA PHE A 437 6.02 -26.68 -21.43
C PHE A 437 5.90 -27.88 -22.37
N SER A 438 4.71 -28.47 -22.48
CA SER A 438 4.46 -29.61 -23.36
C SER A 438 4.07 -29.18 -24.79
N ALA A 439 3.46 -28.01 -24.92
CA ALA A 439 2.97 -27.48 -26.19
C ALA A 439 3.98 -26.62 -26.95
N PHE A 440 4.96 -26.03 -26.25
CA PHE A 440 5.97 -25.18 -26.86
C PHE A 440 7.04 -26.02 -27.58
N THR A 441 7.39 -25.60 -28.80
CA THR A 441 8.43 -26.22 -29.63
C THR A 441 9.27 -25.14 -30.32
N LEU A 442 10.56 -25.41 -30.49
CA LEU A 442 11.46 -24.58 -31.30
C LEU A 442 12.35 -25.52 -32.13
N ILE A 443 12.43 -25.28 -33.44
CA ILE A 443 13.15 -26.13 -34.39
C ILE A 443 14.07 -25.27 -35.28
N PRO A 444 15.38 -25.51 -35.35
CA PRO A 444 16.15 -26.50 -34.59
C PRO A 444 16.09 -26.29 -33.08
N ASP A 445 16.22 -27.37 -32.32
CA ASP A 445 16.22 -27.32 -30.85
C ASP A 445 17.54 -26.69 -30.37
N PRO A 446 17.52 -25.58 -29.60
CA PRO A 446 18.74 -24.98 -29.05
C PRO A 446 19.33 -25.84 -27.93
N ASP A 447 20.61 -25.64 -27.62
CA ASP A 447 21.28 -26.38 -26.54
C ASP A 447 20.65 -26.10 -25.16
N THR A 448 20.26 -24.85 -24.91
CA THR A 448 19.52 -24.46 -23.70
C THR A 448 18.39 -23.48 -23.99
N ILE A 449 17.29 -23.68 -23.26
CA ILE A 449 16.13 -22.81 -23.26
C ILE A 449 15.69 -22.54 -21.83
N ALA A 450 15.40 -21.27 -21.53
CA ALA A 450 14.85 -20.85 -20.25
C ALA A 450 13.49 -20.20 -20.48
N ILE A 451 12.43 -20.84 -19.96
CA ILE A 451 11.06 -20.34 -20.03
C ILE A 451 10.67 -19.86 -18.64
N VAL A 452 10.35 -18.57 -18.52
CA VAL A 452 10.04 -17.90 -17.27
C VAL A 452 8.71 -17.17 -17.41
N TRP A 453 7.75 -17.52 -16.57
CA TRP A 453 6.50 -16.78 -16.44
C TRP A 453 6.75 -15.51 -15.63
N SER A 454 6.21 -14.38 -16.09
CA SER A 454 6.32 -13.12 -15.37
C SER A 454 5.69 -13.26 -13.98
N ASN A 455 6.43 -12.79 -12.98
CA ASN A 455 5.98 -12.69 -11.59
C ASN A 455 5.48 -11.28 -11.25
N HIS A 456 5.40 -10.38 -12.24
CA HIS A 456 4.83 -9.06 -12.05
C HIS A 456 3.33 -9.19 -11.74
N TRP A 457 2.82 -8.34 -10.87
CA TRP A 457 1.48 -8.48 -10.28
C TRP A 457 0.34 -8.34 -11.30
N ASP A 458 0.55 -7.61 -12.39
CA ASP A 458 -0.42 -7.44 -13.49
C ASP A 458 -0.39 -8.58 -14.51
N ALA A 459 0.66 -9.41 -14.50
CA ALA A 459 0.86 -10.43 -15.51
C ALA A 459 -0.11 -11.59 -15.33
N GLY A 460 -0.53 -11.90 -14.09
CA GLY A 460 -1.58 -12.89 -13.79
C GLY A 460 -1.41 -14.26 -14.47
N GLY A 461 -0.16 -14.71 -14.68
CA GLY A 461 0.15 -15.95 -15.40
C GLY A 461 -0.19 -15.93 -16.90
N LYS A 462 -0.23 -14.74 -17.50
CA LYS A 462 -0.53 -14.50 -18.92
C LYS A 462 0.71 -14.20 -19.77
N LEU A 463 1.82 -13.78 -19.15
CA LEU A 463 3.05 -13.39 -19.84
C LEU A 463 4.17 -14.39 -19.58
N VAL A 464 4.77 -14.90 -20.65
CA VAL A 464 5.94 -15.80 -20.62
C VAL A 464 7.08 -15.22 -21.44
N SER A 465 8.28 -15.26 -20.86
CA SER A 465 9.53 -14.87 -21.51
C SER A 465 10.40 -16.10 -21.74
N ILE A 466 10.94 -16.23 -22.94
CA ILE A 466 11.75 -17.35 -23.40
C ILE A 466 13.12 -16.81 -23.80
N SER A 467 14.16 -17.25 -23.12
CA SER A 467 15.55 -16.83 -23.38
C SER A 467 16.45 -18.02 -23.68
N PHE A 468 17.58 -17.74 -24.31
CA PHE A 468 18.53 -18.73 -24.83
C PHE A 468 19.92 -18.50 -24.19
N PRO A 469 20.22 -19.12 -23.03
CA PRO A 469 21.47 -18.88 -22.32
C PRO A 469 22.74 -19.17 -23.13
N ASP A 470 22.72 -20.20 -23.98
CA ASP A 470 23.84 -20.55 -24.85
C ASP A 470 23.79 -19.87 -26.23
N LEU A 471 22.90 -18.87 -26.39
CA LEU A 471 22.57 -18.21 -27.65
C LEU A 471 21.93 -19.15 -28.67
N LEU A 472 21.18 -18.56 -29.61
CA LEU A 472 20.80 -19.25 -30.83
C LEU A 472 21.99 -19.33 -31.80
N GLU A 473 21.93 -20.26 -32.74
CA GLU A 473 22.90 -20.32 -33.84
C GLU A 473 22.74 -19.09 -34.75
N PHE A 474 23.85 -18.54 -35.24
CA PHE A 474 23.84 -17.41 -36.17
C PHE A 474 23.45 -17.85 -37.59
N ASP A 475 22.83 -16.94 -38.35
CA ASP A 475 22.39 -17.16 -39.74
C ASP A 475 21.55 -18.44 -39.90
N GLN A 476 20.69 -18.73 -38.92
CA GLN A 476 19.90 -19.95 -38.84
C GLN A 476 18.41 -19.63 -38.86
N GLU A 477 17.67 -20.36 -39.69
CA GLU A 477 16.21 -20.33 -39.71
C GLU A 477 15.66 -21.19 -38.58
N TYR A 478 14.73 -20.62 -37.80
CA TYR A 478 14.03 -21.27 -36.70
C TYR A 478 12.51 -21.26 -36.95
N GLU A 479 11.85 -22.32 -36.50
CA GLU A 479 10.42 -22.50 -36.48
C GLU A 479 9.96 -22.66 -35.02
N MET A 480 9.31 -21.63 -34.48
CA MET A 480 8.65 -21.66 -33.18
C MET A 480 7.23 -22.17 -33.35
N GLY A 481 6.79 -23.09 -32.50
CA GLY A 481 5.43 -23.63 -32.50
C GLY A 481 4.83 -23.68 -31.10
N ILE A 482 3.53 -23.41 -31.01
CA ILE A 482 2.68 -23.75 -29.86
C ILE A 482 1.60 -24.68 -30.38
N THR A 483 1.50 -25.88 -29.84
CA THR A 483 0.51 -26.87 -30.29
C THR A 483 -0.90 -26.56 -29.78
N ALA A 484 -1.90 -27.19 -30.42
CA ALA A 484 -3.30 -27.17 -30.01
C ALA A 484 -3.57 -27.74 -28.61
N ASP A 485 -2.61 -28.46 -28.03
CA ASP A 485 -2.74 -29.10 -26.71
C ASP A 485 -2.46 -28.13 -25.56
N LEU A 486 -2.04 -26.88 -25.84
CA LEU A 486 -1.93 -25.82 -24.83
C LEU A 486 -3.31 -25.58 -24.19
N MET A 487 -3.36 -25.49 -22.86
CA MET A 487 -4.59 -25.27 -22.11
C MET A 487 -4.48 -24.09 -21.16
N ASP A 488 -5.62 -23.46 -20.88
CA ASP A 488 -5.75 -22.58 -19.72
C ASP A 488 -5.87 -23.38 -18.40
N VAL A 489 -5.97 -22.66 -17.28
CA VAL A 489 -6.10 -23.26 -15.94
C VAL A 489 -7.41 -24.02 -15.68
N ILE A 490 -8.42 -23.90 -16.55
CA ILE A 490 -9.68 -24.64 -16.45
C ILE A 490 -9.81 -25.75 -17.51
N GLY A 491 -8.79 -25.94 -18.35
CA GLY A 491 -8.70 -27.01 -19.34
C GLY A 491 -9.30 -26.68 -20.72
N LEU A 492 -9.56 -25.41 -21.04
CA LEU A 492 -9.91 -25.00 -22.40
C LEU A 492 -8.65 -24.98 -23.26
N VAL A 493 -8.76 -25.60 -24.43
CA VAL A 493 -7.67 -25.72 -25.40
C VAL A 493 -7.46 -24.42 -26.17
N PHE A 494 -6.21 -24.13 -26.51
CA PHE A 494 -5.75 -22.93 -27.19
C PHE A 494 -6.36 -22.71 -28.57
N ASP A 495 -6.69 -21.46 -28.88
CA ASP A 495 -7.13 -20.99 -30.19
C ASP A 495 -6.00 -20.19 -30.85
N GLY A 496 -5.11 -20.91 -31.55
CA GLY A 496 -3.97 -20.31 -32.24
C GLY A 496 -4.32 -19.58 -33.54
N ASN A 497 -5.51 -19.80 -34.11
CA ASN A 497 -5.93 -19.20 -35.37
C ASN A 497 -6.91 -18.01 -35.18
N MET A 498 -7.38 -17.80 -33.95
CA MET A 498 -8.32 -16.77 -33.50
C MET A 498 -9.69 -16.84 -34.19
N ASP A 499 -10.18 -18.04 -34.51
CA ASP A 499 -11.51 -18.24 -35.10
C ASP A 499 -12.64 -18.39 -34.05
N GLY A 500 -12.28 -18.40 -32.78
CA GLY A 500 -13.19 -18.52 -31.64
C GLY A 500 -13.41 -19.96 -31.17
N GLU A 501 -12.85 -20.96 -31.85
CA GLU A 501 -12.86 -22.36 -31.44
C GLU A 501 -11.45 -22.80 -31.02
N GLY A 502 -11.34 -23.37 -29.82
CA GLY A 502 -10.07 -23.92 -29.33
C GLY A 502 -9.72 -25.25 -30.00
N GLY A 503 -8.44 -25.58 -30.02
CA GLY A 503 -7.91 -26.82 -30.59
C GLY A 503 -7.01 -26.61 -31.81
N ASP A 504 -6.49 -25.40 -32.00
CA ASP A 504 -5.54 -25.07 -33.07
C ASP A 504 -4.25 -24.50 -32.49
N GLY A 505 -3.12 -24.88 -33.07
CA GLY A 505 -1.81 -24.34 -32.73
C GLY A 505 -1.41 -23.14 -33.60
N ILE A 506 -0.24 -22.60 -33.34
CA ILE A 506 0.39 -21.56 -34.17
C ILE A 506 1.85 -21.94 -34.46
N THR A 507 2.34 -21.54 -35.62
CA THR A 507 3.74 -21.71 -36.02
C THR A 507 4.26 -20.40 -36.61
N ILE A 508 5.43 -19.96 -36.16
CA ILE A 508 6.09 -18.73 -36.58
C ILE A 508 7.52 -19.08 -36.99
N GLN A 509 7.87 -18.73 -38.22
CA GLN A 509 9.22 -18.87 -38.73
C GLN A 509 9.97 -17.55 -38.58
N PHE A 510 11.23 -17.59 -38.17
CA PHE A 510 12.12 -16.42 -38.06
C PHE A 510 13.57 -16.82 -38.36
N HIS A 511 14.42 -15.84 -38.58
CA HIS A 511 15.84 -16.00 -38.87
C HIS A 511 16.67 -15.35 -37.77
N THR A 512 17.85 -15.88 -37.49
CA THR A 512 18.83 -15.20 -36.63
C THR A 512 19.82 -14.39 -37.44
N GLU A 513 20.30 -13.30 -36.87
CA GLU A 513 21.33 -12.48 -37.51
C GLU A 513 22.58 -13.29 -37.86
N SER A 514 23.29 -12.86 -38.90
CA SER A 514 24.58 -13.43 -39.26
C SER A 514 25.63 -13.11 -38.19
N THR A 515 26.65 -13.97 -38.08
CA THR A 515 27.82 -13.68 -37.22
C THR A 515 28.39 -12.31 -37.56
N ASP A 516 28.65 -11.49 -36.54
CA ASP A 516 29.39 -10.26 -36.75
C ASP A 516 30.84 -10.60 -37.14
N LEU A 517 31.19 -10.27 -38.37
CA LEU A 517 32.51 -10.53 -38.96
C LEU A 517 33.41 -9.28 -38.94
N THR A 518 32.90 -8.17 -38.44
CA THR A 518 33.57 -6.87 -38.43
C THR A 518 33.66 -6.38 -37.00
N GLY A 519 34.85 -6.49 -36.39
CA GLY A 519 35.01 -5.98 -35.03
C GLY A 519 34.87 -4.45 -34.93
N PRO A 520 34.77 -3.92 -33.71
CA PRO A 520 34.32 -2.56 -33.44
C PRO A 520 35.15 -1.49 -34.12
N GLN A 521 34.50 -0.57 -34.82
CA GLN A 521 35.13 0.57 -35.48
C GLN A 521 34.80 1.86 -34.75
N VAL A 522 35.83 2.66 -34.47
CA VAL A 522 35.62 4.02 -33.97
C VAL A 522 35.04 4.86 -35.11
N THR A 523 33.80 5.28 -34.97
CA THR A 523 33.07 6.12 -35.94
C THR A 523 33.28 7.60 -35.70
N GLU A 524 33.44 8.01 -34.44
CA GLU A 524 33.71 9.39 -34.06
C GLU A 524 34.77 9.47 -32.96
N PHE A 525 35.62 10.50 -33.03
CA PHE A 525 36.65 10.77 -32.04
C PHE A 525 36.80 12.27 -31.80
N HIS A 526 36.79 12.67 -30.53
CA HIS A 526 37.01 14.04 -30.08
C HIS A 526 38.12 14.10 -29.04
N PRO A 527 39.03 15.09 -29.08
CA PRO A 527 39.21 16.07 -30.15
C PRO A 527 39.66 15.42 -31.47
N PRO A 528 39.45 16.07 -32.63
CA PRO A 528 39.94 15.54 -33.88
C PRO A 528 41.48 15.46 -33.91
N LEU A 529 42.03 14.68 -34.84
CA LEU A 529 43.47 14.55 -35.03
C LEU A 529 44.11 15.93 -35.35
N ASP A 530 45.34 16.14 -34.86
CA ASP A 530 46.12 17.38 -35.06
C ASP A 530 45.42 18.68 -34.58
N TYR A 531 44.74 18.61 -33.43
CA TYR A 531 43.96 19.73 -32.87
C TYR A 531 44.65 20.39 -31.66
N TYR A 532 44.49 21.72 -31.53
CA TYR A 532 44.90 22.44 -30.32
C TYR A 532 43.87 22.20 -29.21
N PHE A 533 44.24 21.36 -28.26
CA PHE A 533 43.34 20.88 -27.23
C PHE A 533 43.67 21.44 -25.84
N ASP A 534 42.67 21.49 -24.97
CA ASP A 534 42.86 21.84 -23.57
C ASP A 534 43.63 20.71 -22.87
N THR A 535 44.69 21.06 -22.13
CA THR A 535 45.53 20.10 -21.41
C THR A 535 44.76 19.31 -20.33
N GLU A 536 43.57 19.76 -19.93
CA GLU A 536 42.68 19.07 -18.98
C GLU A 536 41.35 18.59 -19.61
N GLY A 537 41.25 18.63 -20.94
CA GLY A 537 40.04 18.24 -21.68
C GLY A 537 39.74 16.74 -21.66
N VAL A 538 38.52 16.39 -22.06
CA VAL A 538 38.01 15.00 -22.13
C VAL A 538 38.07 14.49 -23.56
N PHE A 539 38.55 13.26 -23.74
CA PHE A 539 38.53 12.56 -25.02
C PHE A 539 37.22 11.76 -25.13
N ASN A 540 36.56 11.80 -26.28
CA ASN A 540 35.38 10.98 -26.54
C ASN A 540 35.64 10.08 -27.74
N PHE A 541 35.25 8.81 -27.62
CA PHE A 541 35.28 7.82 -28.68
C PHE A 541 33.89 7.23 -28.83
N THR A 542 33.43 7.11 -30.06
CA THR A 542 32.15 6.46 -30.39
C THR A 542 32.46 5.27 -31.29
N TRP A 543 31.95 4.10 -30.94
CA TRP A 543 32.01 2.90 -31.78
C TRP A 543 30.69 2.67 -32.50
N ASP A 544 30.73 2.05 -33.68
CA ASP A 544 29.53 1.64 -34.41
C ASP A 544 28.72 0.52 -33.75
N GLU A 545 29.28 -0.14 -32.74
CA GLU A 545 28.66 -1.27 -32.05
C GLU A 545 28.94 -1.27 -30.53
N THR A 546 28.41 -2.28 -29.84
CA THR A 546 28.55 -2.43 -28.38
C THR A 546 29.91 -3.03 -28.03
N ILE A 547 30.67 -2.34 -27.18
CA ILE A 547 31.99 -2.78 -26.74
C ILE A 547 31.87 -3.61 -25.46
N ASP A 548 32.53 -4.77 -25.40
CA ASP A 548 32.74 -5.51 -24.16
C ASP A 548 33.56 -4.68 -23.16
N LEU A 549 32.95 -4.36 -22.03
CA LEU A 549 33.55 -3.54 -20.98
C LEU A 549 34.78 -4.18 -20.33
N GLU A 550 34.84 -5.52 -20.23
CA GLU A 550 36.00 -6.20 -19.66
C GLU A 550 37.25 -6.01 -20.54
N SER A 551 37.04 -5.72 -21.82
CA SER A 551 38.11 -5.39 -22.76
C SER A 551 38.69 -3.99 -22.57
N ILE A 552 38.04 -3.08 -21.84
CA ILE A 552 38.52 -1.71 -21.57
C ILE A 552 39.36 -1.70 -20.30
N ASN A 553 40.68 -1.58 -20.45
CA ASN A 553 41.61 -1.54 -19.32
C ASN A 553 42.89 -0.77 -19.70
N GLU A 554 43.80 -0.60 -18.72
CA GLU A 554 45.04 0.16 -18.88
C GLU A 554 45.98 -0.37 -19.99
N SER A 555 45.75 -1.58 -20.53
CA SER A 555 46.54 -2.13 -21.64
C SER A 555 45.91 -1.94 -23.02
N THR A 556 44.59 -1.71 -23.08
CA THR A 556 43.83 -1.56 -24.33
C THR A 556 43.50 -0.10 -24.65
N VAL A 557 43.35 0.74 -23.62
CA VAL A 557 43.10 2.18 -23.76
C VAL A 557 44.10 2.97 -22.92
N GLN A 558 44.88 3.84 -23.57
CA GLN A 558 45.93 4.61 -22.92
C GLN A 558 45.99 6.05 -23.43
N ILE A 559 46.21 6.99 -22.51
CA ILE A 559 46.62 8.35 -22.85
C ILE A 559 48.11 8.49 -22.56
N LEU A 560 48.90 8.85 -23.57
CA LEU A 560 50.35 9.04 -23.47
C LEU A 560 50.68 10.53 -23.53
N SER A 561 51.35 11.05 -22.51
CA SER A 561 51.92 12.41 -22.53
C SER A 561 53.44 12.33 -22.59
N ASN A 562 54.04 12.89 -23.65
CA ASN A 562 55.47 12.79 -23.96
C ASN A 562 56.02 11.34 -23.92
N GLY A 563 55.20 10.39 -24.40
CA GLY A 563 55.54 8.97 -24.44
C GLY A 563 55.49 8.24 -23.08
N GLN A 564 54.90 8.84 -22.04
CA GLN A 564 54.64 8.18 -20.75
C GLN A 564 53.13 7.99 -20.55
N PRO A 565 52.68 6.80 -20.10
CA PRO A 565 51.26 6.54 -19.87
C PRO A 565 50.76 7.33 -18.67
N LEU A 566 49.55 7.87 -18.79
CA LEU A 566 48.83 8.55 -17.72
C LEU A 566 47.74 7.64 -17.16
N THR A 567 47.48 7.76 -15.86
CA THR A 567 46.28 7.19 -15.26
C THR A 567 45.05 7.92 -15.79
N ILE A 568 44.04 7.16 -16.21
CA ILE A 568 42.80 7.66 -16.80
C ILE A 568 41.59 7.24 -15.97
N ASP A 569 40.56 8.07 -16.00
CA ASP A 569 39.22 7.76 -15.57
C ASP A 569 38.30 7.71 -16.81
N PHE A 570 37.23 6.92 -16.75
CA PHE A 570 36.31 6.80 -17.88
C PHE A 570 34.84 6.65 -17.50
N ILE A 571 33.98 7.12 -18.40
CA ILE A 571 32.53 6.93 -18.35
C ILE A 571 32.09 6.36 -19.70
N GLN A 572 31.22 5.35 -19.67
CA GLN A 572 30.64 4.73 -20.86
C GLN A 572 29.13 4.99 -20.90
N ASN A 573 28.59 5.10 -22.10
CA ASN A 573 27.15 5.04 -22.37
C ASN A 573 26.90 4.20 -23.64
N THR A 574 25.93 3.30 -23.60
CA THR A 574 25.48 2.52 -24.77
C THR A 574 24.03 2.85 -25.06
N LEU A 575 23.73 3.27 -26.29
CA LEU A 575 22.39 3.60 -26.75
C LEU A 575 22.23 3.14 -28.20
N ASP A 576 21.14 2.43 -28.51
CA ASP A 576 20.87 1.88 -29.86
C ASP A 576 22.08 1.11 -30.42
N GLU A 577 22.65 0.22 -29.58
CA GLU A 577 23.82 -0.61 -29.88
C GLU A 577 25.15 0.16 -30.14
N ILE A 578 25.16 1.49 -30.04
CA ILE A 578 26.35 2.33 -30.22
C ILE A 578 26.97 2.64 -28.86
N THR A 579 28.26 2.30 -28.67
CA THR A 579 28.99 2.64 -27.44
C THR A 579 29.73 3.97 -27.57
N THR A 580 29.60 4.85 -26.56
CA THR A 580 30.41 6.04 -26.38
C THR A 580 31.26 5.92 -25.11
N LEU A 581 32.57 6.21 -25.21
CA LEU A 581 33.52 6.25 -24.09
C LEU A 581 34.12 7.64 -23.94
N SER A 582 33.91 8.25 -22.78
CA SER A 582 34.53 9.50 -22.36
C SER A 582 35.72 9.21 -21.44
N LEU A 583 36.92 9.64 -21.84
CA LEU A 583 38.17 9.43 -21.11
C LEU A 583 38.74 10.76 -20.59
N LYS A 584 39.22 10.76 -19.35
CA LYS A 584 39.94 11.91 -18.77
C LYS A 584 41.20 11.45 -18.05
N SER A 585 42.33 12.12 -18.27
CA SER A 585 43.55 11.86 -17.49
C SER A 585 43.49 12.56 -16.13
N PHE A 586 44.07 11.92 -15.10
CA PHE A 586 44.20 12.54 -13.76
C PHE A 586 45.25 13.66 -13.72
N ALA A 587 46.26 13.57 -14.58
CA ALA A 587 47.30 14.60 -14.72
C ALA A 587 47.06 15.41 -16.01
N PRO A 588 47.37 16.72 -16.01
CA PRO A 588 47.28 17.54 -17.21
C PRO A 588 48.29 17.07 -18.28
N LEU A 589 47.86 17.13 -19.54
CA LEU A 589 48.72 16.83 -20.69
C LEU A 589 49.84 17.88 -20.79
N LEU A 590 51.07 17.44 -20.99
CA LEU A 590 52.22 18.34 -21.12
C LEU A 590 52.41 18.71 -22.60
N ASN A 591 52.67 20.00 -22.84
CA ASN A 591 53.01 20.55 -24.16
C ASN A 591 54.33 20.04 -24.72
#